data_AF-A0A929A3G4-F1
#
_entry.id   AF-A0A929A3G4-F1
#
_cell.length_a   1.000
_cell.length_b   1.000
_cell.length_c   1.000
_cell.angle_alpha   90.00
_cell.angle_beta   90.00
_cell.angle_gamma   90.00
#
_symmetry.space_group_name_H-M   'P 1'
#
loop_
_entity.id
_entity.type
_entity.pdbx_description
1 polymer ?
#
loop_
_entity_poly.entity_id
_entity_poly.type
_entity_poly.pdbx_seq_one_letter_code
_entity_poly.pdbx_strand_id
1 'polypeptide(L)'
;MEKPVDEAKEQQLQAEWEAIAQQIHDVAESHRGDGAALLGLLRVLESLHREICNGVFQETLPKTRHELYSLLKDIEAEGGWPYIGRMRLRHFLSYLEEVEDGS
;
A
#
# COMPACT_ATOMS: atom_id res chain seq x y z
N MET A 1 33.72 8.60 -1.08
CA MET A 1 33.42 7.57 -2.10
C MET A 1 32.70 6.44 -1.38
N GLU A 2 31.36 6.48 -1.28
CA GLU A 2 30.55 5.48 -0.56
C GLU A 2 29.33 4.99 -1.37
N LYS A 3 29.20 5.40 -2.64
CA LYS A 3 27.97 5.18 -3.45
C LYS A 3 27.63 3.79 -4.00
N PRO A 4 28.49 2.74 -4.04
CA PRO A 4 28.14 1.53 -4.80
C PRO A 4 27.24 0.50 -4.07
N VAL A 5 27.07 0.61 -2.74
CA VAL A 5 26.32 -0.39 -1.96
C VAL A 5 24.82 -0.12 -1.93
N ASP A 6 24.41 1.15 -1.86
CA ASP A 6 22.99 1.54 -1.84
C ASP A 6 22.32 1.32 -3.19
N GLU A 7 23.02 1.61 -4.30
CA GLU A 7 22.49 1.40 -5.66
C GLU A 7 22.23 -0.08 -5.97
N ALA A 8 23.11 -0.99 -5.50
CA ALA A 8 22.93 -2.43 -5.70
C ALA A 8 21.73 -2.98 -4.91
N LYS A 9 21.47 -2.41 -3.72
CA LYS A 9 20.34 -2.79 -2.87
C LYS A 9 19.02 -2.29 -3.44
N GLU A 10 18.99 -1.07 -3.96
CA GLU A 10 17.82 -0.52 -4.67
C GLU A 10 17.48 -1.32 -5.93
N GLN A 11 18.48 -1.71 -6.71
CA GLN A 11 18.29 -2.56 -7.90
C GLN A 11 17.74 -3.94 -7.54
N GLN A 12 18.25 -4.55 -6.47
CA GLN A 12 17.76 -5.83 -5.97
C GLN A 12 16.28 -5.73 -5.54
N LEU A 13 15.92 -4.66 -4.82
CA LEU A 13 14.55 -4.41 -4.38
C LEU A 13 13.60 -4.20 -5.57
N GLN A 14 14.03 -3.43 -6.58
CA GLN A 14 13.28 -3.22 -7.80
C GLN A 14 13.04 -4.54 -8.55
N ALA A 15 14.06 -5.40 -8.66
CA ALA A 15 13.94 -6.70 -9.30
C ALA A 15 12.97 -7.63 -8.55
N GLU A 16 12.95 -7.58 -7.22
CA GLU A 16 11.99 -8.32 -6.39
C GLU A 16 10.55 -7.86 -6.64
N TRP A 17 10.32 -6.54 -6.72
CA TRP A 17 9.00 -5.99 -7.03
C TRP A 17 8.51 -6.38 -8.43
N GLU A 18 9.38 -6.32 -9.43
CA GLU A 18 9.06 -6.75 -10.80
C GLU A 18 8.71 -8.25 -10.86
N ALA A 19 9.44 -9.09 -10.12
CA ALA A 19 9.15 -10.52 -10.05
C ALA A 19 7.79 -10.82 -9.41
N ILE A 20 7.39 -10.06 -8.39
CA ILE A 20 6.06 -10.20 -7.77
C ILE A 20 4.97 -9.75 -8.76
N ALA A 21 5.16 -8.60 -9.40
CA ALA A 21 4.23 -8.07 -10.39
C ALA A 21 4.03 -9.05 -11.54
N GLN A 22 5.11 -9.63 -12.06
CA GLN A 22 5.05 -10.61 -13.14
C GLN A 22 4.26 -11.86 -12.74
N GLN A 23 4.48 -12.39 -11.53
CA GLN A 23 3.72 -13.55 -11.05
C GLN A 23 2.22 -13.27 -10.96
N ILE A 24 1.83 -12.09 -10.47
CA ILE A 24 0.42 -11.68 -10.41
C ILE A 24 -0.17 -11.57 -11.82
N HIS A 25 0.58 -10.99 -12.77
CA HIS A 25 0.17 -10.89 -14.17
C HIS A 25 -0.01 -12.27 -14.81
N ASP A 26 0.93 -13.20 -14.61
CA ASP A 26 0.86 -14.54 -15.17
C ASP A 26 -0.38 -15.31 -14.69
N VAL A 27 -0.70 -15.20 -13.40
CA VAL A 27 -1.92 -15.81 -12.82
C VAL A 27 -3.19 -15.17 -13.39
N ALA A 28 -3.22 -13.84 -13.54
CA ALA A 28 -4.37 -13.17 -14.14
C ALA A 28 -4.58 -13.59 -15.60
N GLU A 29 -3.50 -13.70 -16.37
CA GLU A 29 -3.54 -14.12 -17.77
C GLU A 29 -3.94 -15.59 -17.94
N SER A 30 -3.47 -16.49 -17.07
CA SER A 30 -3.87 -17.91 -17.12
C SER A 30 -5.34 -18.15 -16.83
N HIS A 31 -6.01 -17.19 -16.18
CA HIS A 31 -7.44 -17.22 -15.86
C HIS A 31 -8.28 -16.23 -16.69
N ARG A 32 -7.77 -15.80 -17.85
CA ARG A 32 -8.49 -14.90 -18.76
C ARG A 32 -9.85 -15.48 -19.13
N GLY A 33 -10.91 -14.71 -18.87
CA GLY A 33 -12.30 -15.09 -19.13
C GLY A 33 -12.99 -15.84 -17.99
N ASP A 34 -12.26 -16.26 -16.95
CA ASP A 34 -12.82 -16.83 -15.73
C ASP A 34 -12.98 -15.76 -14.64
N GLY A 35 -14.14 -15.12 -14.62
CA GLY A 35 -14.44 -14.05 -13.67
C GLY A 35 -14.39 -14.49 -12.20
N ALA A 36 -14.68 -15.76 -11.90
CA ALA A 36 -14.67 -16.26 -10.52
C ALA A 36 -13.22 -16.44 -10.01
N ALA A 37 -12.35 -17.00 -10.85
CA ALA A 37 -10.92 -17.13 -10.54
C ALA A 37 -10.25 -15.75 -10.38
N LEU A 38 -10.55 -14.81 -11.29
CA LEU A 38 -10.04 -13.44 -11.21
C LEU A 38 -10.53 -12.70 -9.96
N LEU A 39 -11.79 -12.88 -9.56
CA LEU A 39 -12.30 -12.34 -8.30
C LEU A 39 -11.60 -12.97 -7.08
N GLY A 40 -11.26 -14.26 -7.14
CA GLY A 40 -10.44 -14.93 -6.14
C GLY A 40 -9.05 -14.28 -5.99
N LEU A 41 -8.37 -14.04 -7.11
CA LEU A 41 -7.08 -13.35 -7.14
C LEU A 41 -7.17 -11.95 -6.52
N LEU A 42 -8.18 -11.15 -6.88
CA LEU A 42 -8.38 -9.81 -6.33
C LEU A 42 -8.58 -9.82 -4.81
N ARG A 43 -9.30 -10.81 -4.27
CA ARG A 43 -9.50 -10.96 -2.83
C ARG A 43 -8.21 -11.31 -2.08
N VAL A 44 -7.35 -12.13 -2.68
CA VAL A 44 -6.03 -12.45 -2.12
C VAL A 44 -5.17 -11.20 -2.07
N LEU A 45 -5.11 -10.43 -3.16
CA LEU A 45 -4.36 -9.17 -3.20
C LEU A 45 -4.86 -8.18 -2.15
N GLU A 46 -6.17 -8.05 -1.97
CA GLU A 46 -6.75 -7.21 -0.92
C GLU A 46 -6.37 -7.69 0.49
N SER A 47 -6.36 -9.00 0.73
CA SER A 47 -5.97 -9.57 2.03
C SER A 47 -4.51 -9.26 2.35
N LEU A 48 -3.60 -9.52 1.42
CA LEU A 48 -2.17 -9.24 1.57
C LEU A 48 -1.93 -7.74 1.80
N HIS A 49 -2.62 -6.90 1.03
CA HIS A 49 -2.58 -5.46 1.22
C HIS A 49 -2.99 -5.06 2.65
N ARG A 50 -4.10 -5.59 3.16
CA ARG A 50 -4.59 -5.27 4.52
C ARG A 50 -3.61 -5.74 5.59
N GLU A 51 -3.05 -6.93 5.43
CA GLU A 51 -2.06 -7.51 6.35
C GLU A 51 -0.80 -6.62 6.44
N ILE A 52 -0.25 -6.22 5.29
CA ILE A 52 0.93 -5.35 5.23
C ILE A 52 0.62 -3.99 5.87
N CYS A 53 -0.51 -3.38 5.52
CA CYS A 53 -0.92 -2.09 6.07
C CYS A 53 -1.13 -2.10 7.58
N ASN A 54 -1.81 -3.12 8.10
CA ASN A 54 -2.16 -3.20 9.52
C ASN A 54 -1.04 -3.83 10.37
N GLY A 55 -0.01 -4.39 9.73
CA GLY A 55 1.16 -5.00 10.37
C GLY A 55 2.39 -4.13 10.18
N VAL A 56 3.31 -4.63 9.34
CA VAL A 56 4.66 -4.05 9.17
C VAL A 56 4.67 -2.59 8.74
N PHE A 57 3.71 -2.14 7.92
CA PHE A 57 3.64 -0.71 7.54
C PHE A 57 3.17 0.17 8.69
N GLN A 58 2.24 -0.31 9.52
CA GLN A 58 1.77 0.43 10.70
C GLN A 58 2.90 0.73 11.68
N GLU A 59 3.87 -0.19 11.82
CA GLU A 59 5.06 -0.01 12.67
C GLU A 59 5.98 1.11 12.15
N THR A 60 5.90 1.41 10.85
CA THR A 60 6.68 2.49 10.22
C THR A 60 5.97 3.85 10.28
N LEU A 61 4.72 3.91 10.74
CA LEU A 61 3.97 5.16 10.77
C LEU A 61 4.64 6.19 11.69
N PRO A 62 4.70 7.45 11.25
CA PRO A 62 5.31 8.49 12.06
C PRO A 62 4.55 8.73 13.37
N LYS A 63 5.30 8.98 14.43
CA LYS A 63 4.74 9.20 15.77
C LYS A 63 4.36 10.66 16.00
N THR A 64 4.74 11.56 15.09
CA THR A 64 4.44 12.99 15.17
C THR A 64 3.50 13.41 14.04
N ARG A 65 2.63 14.40 14.34
CA ARG A 65 1.68 14.93 13.36
C ARG A 65 2.36 15.51 12.12
N HIS A 66 3.50 16.18 12.28
CA HIS A 66 4.22 16.80 11.18
C HIS A 66 4.75 15.77 10.16
N GLU A 67 5.37 14.70 10.65
CA GLU A 67 5.87 13.62 9.81
C GLU A 67 4.72 12.83 9.17
N LEU A 68 3.60 12.66 9.89
CA LEU A 68 2.38 12.06 9.33
C LEU A 68 1.85 12.89 8.16
N TYR A 69 1.83 14.23 8.26
CA TYR A 69 1.44 15.11 7.17
C TYR A 69 2.39 15.03 5.97
N SER A 70 3.69 14.87 6.20
CA SER A 70 4.65 14.67 5.10
C SER A 70 4.36 13.35 4.37
N LEU A 71 4.20 12.25 5.13
CA LEU A 71 3.87 10.94 4.58
C LEU A 71 2.57 10.96 3.78
N LEU A 72 1.53 11.64 4.28
CA LEU A 72 0.25 11.77 3.57
C LEU A 72 0.39 12.55 2.27
N LYS A 73 1.19 13.62 2.26
CA LYS A 73 1.42 14.44 1.08
C LYS A 73 2.21 13.69 0.00
N ASP A 74 3.18 12.87 0.41
CA ASP A 74 3.96 12.02 -0.49
C ASP A 74 3.06 10.94 -1.11
N ILE A 75 2.20 10.29 -0.30
CA ILE A 75 1.20 9.33 -0.77
C ILE A 75 0.21 9.97 -1.74
N GLU A 76 -0.24 11.20 -1.50
CA GLU A 76 -1.14 11.93 -2.41
C GLU A 76 -0.47 12.31 -3.73
N ALA A 77 0.82 12.67 -3.72
CA ALA A 77 1.57 13.08 -4.90
C ALA A 77 1.90 11.91 -5.85
N GLU A 78 2.12 10.71 -5.30
CA GLU A 78 2.51 9.51 -6.07
C GLU A 78 1.33 8.67 -6.57
N GLY A 79 0.08 9.05 -6.26
CA GLY A 79 -1.12 8.39 -6.80
C GLY A 79 -2.12 7.86 -5.77
N GLY A 80 -2.14 8.43 -4.57
CA GLY A 80 -3.13 8.16 -3.53
C GLY A 80 -2.86 6.87 -2.76
N TRP A 81 -3.56 6.73 -1.62
CA TRP A 81 -3.50 5.57 -0.73
C TRP A 81 -3.45 4.26 -1.54
N PRO A 82 -2.49 3.34 -1.26
CA PRO A 82 -2.42 2.09 -2.01
C PRO A 82 -3.78 1.41 -1.91
N TYR A 83 -4.37 1.13 -3.07
CA TYR A 83 -5.80 0.94 -3.32
C TYR A 83 -6.55 0.17 -2.21
N ILE A 84 -7.03 0.89 -1.19
CA ILE A 84 -7.96 0.40 -0.18
C ILE A 84 -9.27 1.11 -0.44
N GLY A 85 -10.32 0.32 -0.68
CA GLY A 85 -11.66 0.79 -0.97
C GLY A 85 -12.05 2.00 -0.11
N ARG A 86 -12.55 3.03 -0.79
CA ARG A 86 -12.90 4.40 -0.37
C ARG A 86 -13.77 4.56 0.91
N MET A 87 -13.97 3.51 1.69
CA MET A 87 -14.74 3.50 2.94
C MET A 87 -13.91 3.77 4.21
N ARG A 88 -12.60 3.47 4.25
CA ARG A 88 -11.82 3.67 5.50
C ARG A 88 -11.43 5.13 5.75
N LEU A 89 -11.22 5.93 4.71
CA LEU A 89 -10.85 7.35 4.86
C LEU A 89 -12.01 8.18 5.42
N ARG A 90 -13.25 7.88 5.03
CA ARG A 90 -14.45 8.52 5.59
C ARG A 90 -14.63 8.22 7.08
N HIS A 91 -14.30 7.00 7.49
CA HIS A 91 -14.36 6.58 8.89
C HIS A 91 -13.23 7.21 9.74
N PHE A 92 -12.06 7.44 9.12
CA PHE A 92 -10.96 8.15 9.76
C PHE A 92 -11.25 9.65 9.88
N LEU A 93 -11.83 10.29 8.87
CA LEU A 93 -12.26 11.69 8.93
C LEU A 93 -13.38 11.91 9.95
N SER A 94 -14.37 11.00 10.04
CA SER A 94 -15.40 11.10 11.08
C SER A 94 -14.81 10.95 12.49
N TYR A 95 -13.80 10.09 12.66
CA TYR A 95 -13.09 9.97 13.94
C TYR A 95 -12.30 11.23 14.31
N LEU A 96 -11.77 11.96 13.32
CA LEU A 96 -11.10 13.25 13.55
C LEU A 96 -12.09 14.37 13.89
N GLU A 97 -13.24 14.42 13.21
CA GLU A 97 -14.33 15.38 13.50
C GLU A 97 -14.92 15.15 14.91
N GLU A 98 -15.11 13.89 15.33
CA GLU A 98 -15.57 13.55 16.69
C GLU A 98 -14.57 13.96 17.79
N VAL A 99 -13.27 14.04 17.47
CA VAL A 99 -12.22 14.45 18.41
C VAL A 99 -12.14 15.97 18.55
N GLU A 100 -12.57 16.74 17.54
CA GLU A 100 -12.56 18.21 17.56
C GLU A 100 -13.79 18.82 18.27
N ASP A 101 -14.97 18.19 18.19
CA ASP A 101 -16.20 18.68 18.84
C ASP A 101 -16.32 18.32 20.35
N GLY A 102 -15.32 17.63 20.90
CA GLY A 102 -15.27 17.16 22.29
C GLY A 102 -14.37 17.93 23.25
N SER A 103 -13.82 19.10 22.86
CA SER A 103 -12.98 19.96 23.71
C SER A 103 -13.64 21.29 24.09
#